data_AF-A0A2M7VGN4-F1
#
_entry.id   AF-A0A2M7VGN4-F1
#
_cell.length_a   1.000
_cell.length_b   1.000
_cell.length_c   1.000
_cell.angle_alpha   90.00
_cell.angle_beta   90.00
_cell.angle_gamma   90.00
#
_symmetry.space_group_name_H-M   'P 1'
#
loop_
_entity.id
_entity.type
_entity.pdbx_description
1 polymer ?
#
loop_
_entity_poly.entity_id
_entity_poly.type
_entity_poly.pdbx_seq_one_letter_code
_entity_poly.pdbx_strand_id
1 'polypeptide(L)' 'MKKMEKNAISYYKKHPFYNALIHLLAGAAIGILVAYPIVGAHPLRWGLILLLVVVLGYLPPLTGSK' A
#
# COMPACT_ATOMS: atom_id res chain seq x y z
N MET A 1 -0.27 6.86 -22.32
CA MET A 1 -0.25 6.01 -21.11
C MET A 1 0.61 4.78 -21.30
N LYS A 2 1.55 4.55 -20.38
CA LYS A 2 2.40 3.34 -20.34
C LYS A 2 1.54 2.10 -20.03
N LYS A 3 2.02 0.90 -20.40
CA LYS A 3 1.30 -0.37 -20.16
C LYS A 3 0.90 -0.55 -18.68
N MET A 4 1.80 -0.19 -17.76
CA MET A 4 1.55 -0.29 -16.31
C MET A 4 0.42 0.62 -15.83
N GLU A 5 0.33 1.85 -16.34
CA GLU A 5 -0.76 2.78 -15.99
C GLU A 5 -2.12 2.25 -16.48
N LYS A 6 -2.14 1.68 -17.69
CA LYS A 6 -3.35 1.05 -18.24
C LYS A 6 -3.80 -0.12 -17.37
N ASN A 7 -2.86 -0.96 -16.93
CA ASN A 7 -3.14 -2.09 -16.04
C ASN A 7 -3.70 -1.64 -14.70
N ALA A 8 -3.04 -0.68 -14.03
CA ALA A 8 -3.46 -0.18 -12.73
C ALA A 8 -4.86 0.44 -12.78
N ILE A 9 -5.14 1.28 -13.79
CA ILE A 9 -6.46 1.90 -13.96
C ILE A 9 -7.53 0.83 -14.22
N SER A 10 -7.24 -0.17 -15.07
CA SER A 10 -8.18 -1.27 -15.33
C SER A 10 -8.47 -2.09 -14.06
N TYR A 11 -7.44 -2.38 -13.27
CA TYR A 11 -7.55 -3.15 -12.04
C TYR A 11 -8.35 -2.39 -10.97
N TYR A 12 -8.00 -1.15 -10.67
CA TYR A 12 -8.69 -0.37 -9.64
C TYR A 12 -10.12 0.02 -10.01
N LYS A 13 -10.44 0.12 -11.31
CA LYS A 13 -11.84 0.25 -11.76
C LYS A 13 -12.69 -0.96 -11.37
N LYS A 14 -12.10 -2.18 -11.38
CA LYS A 14 -12.79 -3.41 -10.96
C LYS A 14 -12.75 -3.64 -9.46
N HIS A 15 -11.71 -3.13 -8.79
CA HIS A 15 -11.47 -3.34 -7.36
C HIS A 15 -11.31 -2.00 -6.61
N PRO A 16 -12.36 -1.16 -6.55
CA PRO A 16 -12.26 0.15 -5.90
C PRO A 16 -11.94 0.04 -4.40
N PHE A 17 -12.49 -0.96 -3.71
CA PHE A 17 -12.19 -1.22 -2.30
C PHE A 17 -10.75 -1.66 -2.06
N TYR A 18 -10.15 -2.38 -3.01
CA TYR A 18 -8.75 -2.77 -2.91
C TYR A 18 -7.82 -1.56 -2.97
N ASN A 19 -8.12 -0.59 -3.85
CA ASN A 19 -7.40 0.68 -3.90
C ASN A 19 -7.48 1.42 -2.55
N ALA A 20 -8.69 1.55 -1.99
CA ALA A 20 -8.90 2.20 -0.71
C ALA A 20 -8.16 1.48 0.43
N LEU A 21 -8.21 0.14 0.46
CA LEU A 21 -7.54 -0.68 1.46
C LEU A 21 -6.02 -0.52 1.42
N ILE A 22 -5.40 -0.56 0.24
CA ILE A 22 -3.95 -0.37 0.11
C ILE A 22 -3.54 1.02 0.59
N HIS A 23 -4.29 2.07 0.23
CA HIS A 23 -3.99 3.43 0.69
C HIS A 23 -4.17 3.59 2.20
N LEU A 24 -5.18 2.94 2.78
CA LEU A 24 -5.36 2.91 4.23
C LEU A 24 -4.18 2.24 4.93
N LEU A 25 -3.75 1.06 4.44
CA LEU A 25 -2.59 0.34 4.97
C LEU A 25 -1.30 1.14 4.80
N ALA A 26 -1.13 1.85 3.69
CA ALA A 26 0.00 2.74 3.44
C ALA A 26 0.04 3.89 4.44
N GLY A 27 -1.11 4.56 4.65
CA GLY A 27 -1.25 5.61 5.64
C GLY A 27 -0.95 5.13 7.06
N ALA A 28 -1.44 3.93 7.43
CA ALA A 28 -1.15 3.33 8.73
C ALA A 28 0.34 2.98 8.90
N ALA A 29 0.97 2.38 7.89
CA ALA A 29 2.39 2.05 7.89
C ALA A 29 3.24 3.31 8.09
N ILE A 30 2.99 4.34 7.30
CA ILE A 30 3.70 5.63 7.39
C ILE A 30 3.44 6.27 8.76
N GLY A 31 2.19 6.26 9.24
CA GLY A 31 1.84 6.79 10.55
C GLY A 31 2.63 6.15 11.69
N ILE A 32 2.77 4.82 11.68
CA ILE A 32 3.58 4.08 12.67
C ILE A 32 5.06 4.46 12.58
N LEU A 33 5.62 4.55 11.36
CA LEU A 33 7.03 4.88 11.15
C LEU A 33 7.34 6.32 11.58
N VAL A 34 6.46 7.26 11.29
CA VAL A 34 6.62 8.69 11.63
C VAL A 34 6.36 8.96 13.11
N ALA A 35 5.47 8.20 13.76
CA ALA A 35 5.22 8.33 15.20
C ALA A 35 6.35 7.78 16.09
N TYR A 36 7.26 6.98 15.53
CA TYR A 36 8.38 6.36 16.27
C TYR A 36 9.20 7.34 17.14
N PRO A 37 9.70 8.47 16.63
CA PRO A 37 10.46 9.44 17.44
C PRO A 37 9.64 10.12 18.56
N ILE A 38 8.30 10.06 18.52
CA ILE A 38 7.43 10.76 19.49
C ILE A 38 7.08 9.84 20.67
N VAL A 39 6.87 8.54 20.43
CA VAL A 39 6.32 7.62 21.46
C VAL A 39 7.36 6.62 21.99
N GLY A 40 8.56 6.57 21.40
CA GLY A 40 9.75 5.88 21.94
C GLY A 40 9.72 4.34 21.95
N ALA A 41 8.55 3.73 22.15
CA ALA A 41 8.30 2.29 22.18
C ALA A 41 7.37 1.84 21.03
N HIS A 42 7.46 2.48 19.87
CA HIS A 42 6.59 2.13 18.74
C HIS A 42 7.08 0.87 18.02
N PRO A 43 6.16 0.03 17.49
CA PRO A 43 6.52 -1.21 16.84
C PRO A 43 7.05 -0.94 15.42
N LEU A 44 8.31 -0.49 15.30
CA LEU A 44 8.98 -0.27 14.01
C LEU A 44 8.84 -1.49 13.08
N ARG A 45 8.92 -2.69 13.66
CA ARG A 45 8.68 -3.98 12.99
C ARG A 45 7.33 -4.02 12.27
N TRP A 46 6.27 -3.53 12.90
CA TRP A 46 4.93 -3.56 12.33
C TRP A 46 4.73 -2.48 11.26
N GLY A 47 5.36 -1.31 11.42
CA GLY A 47 5.41 -0.29 10.36
C GLY A 47 6.09 -0.83 9.10
N LEU A 48 7.23 -1.52 9.25
CA LEU A 48 7.95 -2.15 8.14
C LEU A 48 7.17 -3.31 7.51
N ILE A 49 6.55 -4.18 8.32
CA ILE A 49 5.70 -5.27 7.82
C ILE A 49 4.52 -4.71 7.02
N LEU A 50 3.83 -3.69 7.53
CA LEU A 50 2.72 -3.06 6.81
C LEU A 50 3.18 -2.40 5.53
N LEU A 51 4.35 -1.75 5.54
CA LEU A 51 4.92 -1.17 4.33
C LEU A 51 5.23 -2.25 3.28
N LEU A 52 5.75 -3.40 3.69
CA LEU A 52 5.97 -4.53 2.80
C LEU A 52 4.65 -5.06 2.20
N VAL A 53 3.61 -5.20 3.04
CA VAL A 53 2.27 -5.59 2.57
C VAL A 53 1.72 -4.61 1.55
N VAL A 54 1.90 -3.31 1.76
CA VAL A 54 1.51 -2.24 0.83
C VAL A 54 2.24 -2.37 -0.50
N VAL A 55 3.57 -2.56 -0.48
CA VAL A 55 4.38 -2.76 -1.68
C VAL A 55 3.91 -3.98 -2.46
N LEU A 56 3.66 -5.11 -1.77
CA LEU A 56 3.11 -6.31 -2.38
C LEU A 56 1.71 -6.08 -2.96
N GLY A 57 0.87 -5.29 -2.28
CA GLY A 57 -0.46 -4.91 -2.75
C GLY A 57 -0.45 -4.09 -4.04
N TYR A 58 0.62 -3.35 -4.32
CA TYR A 58 0.75 -2.61 -5.59
C TYR A 58 1.15 -3.52 -6.78
N LEU A 59 1.61 -4.75 -6.54
CA LEU A 59 2.05 -5.65 -7.61
C LEU A 59 0.91 -6.14 -8.53
N PRO A 60 -0.25 -6.61 -8.04
CA PRO A 60 -1.35 -7.05 -8.90
C PRO A 60 -1.87 -5.94 -9.85
N PRO A 61 -2.12 -4.69 -9.38
CA PRO A 61 -2.48 -3.58 -10.26
C PRO A 61 -1.45 -3.29 -11.36
N LEU A 62 -0.15 -3.33 -11.02
CA LEU A 62 0.92 -3.01 -11.98
C LEU A 62 1.12 -4.10 -13.04
N THR A 63 0.97 -5.36 -12.64
CA THR A 63 1.11 -6.51 -13.53
C THR A 63 -0.13 -6.78 -14.37
N GLY A 64 -1.29 -6.22 -13.97
CA GLY A 64 -2.56 -6.44 -14.65
C GLY A 64 -3.13 -7.82 -14.36
N SER A 65 -2.83 -8.39 -13.19
CA SER A 65 -3.45 -9.63 -12.71
C SER A 65 -4.96 -9.43 -12.69
N LYS A 66 -5.72 -10.41 -13.22
CA LYS A 66 -7.18 -10.32 -13.35
C LYS A 66 -7.90 -10.45 -12.01
#